data_AF-A0A3P8WAA5-F1
#
_entry.id   AF-A0A3P8WAA5-F1
#
_cell.length_a   1.000
_cell.length_b   1.000
_cell.length_c   1.000
_cell.angle_alpha   90.00
_cell.angle_beta   90.00
_cell.angle_gamma   90.00
#
_symmetry.space_group_name_H-M   'P 1'
#
loop_
_entity.id
_entity.type
_entity.pdbx_description
1 polymer ?
#
loop_
_entity_poly.entity_id
_entity_poly.type
_entity_poly.pdbx_seq_one_letter_code
_entity_poly.pdbx_strand_id
1 'polypeptide(L)'
;MKQLLVLVFCLVLLTIHTDANPVIKESLAKQLLRSKRQKPGHPDEPMREHMLHMQALDQRAQETNMENWMNPHCPPRCDRNHGHPV
;
A
#
# COMPACT_ATOMS: atom_id res chain seq x y z
N MET A 1 54.48 2.78 35.04
CA MET A 1 54.57 2.05 33.76
C MET A 1 53.35 1.16 33.52
N LYS A 2 53.07 0.14 34.35
CA LYS A 2 51.95 -0.82 34.12
C LYS A 2 50.56 -0.16 34.07
N GLN A 3 50.25 0.76 34.99
CA GLN A 3 48.95 1.44 35.05
C GLN A 3 48.66 2.33 33.83
N LEU A 4 49.68 3.01 33.31
CA LEU A 4 49.59 3.81 32.08
C LEU A 4 49.31 2.92 30.87
N LEU A 5 49.92 1.73 30.83
CA LEU A 5 49.75 0.78 29.73
C LEU A 5 48.33 0.20 29.69
N VAL A 6 47.74 -0.07 30.87
CA VAL A 6 46.32 -0.47 31.00
C VAL A 6 45.38 0.67 30.57
N LEU A 7 45.67 1.90 30.97
CA LEU A 7 44.88 3.08 30.57
C LEU A 7 44.90 3.30 29.05
N VAL A 8 46.08 3.21 28.42
CA VAL A 8 46.22 3.31 26.97
C VAL A 8 45.47 2.18 26.27
N PHE A 9 45.55 0.95 26.79
CA PHE A 9 44.82 -0.19 26.23
C PHE A 9 43.29 -0.01 26.33
N CYS A 10 42.78 0.47 27.47
CA CYS A 10 41.36 0.78 27.63
C CYS A 10 40.88 1.89 26.67
N LEU A 11 41.70 2.92 26.45
CA LEU A 11 41.36 4.00 25.50
C LEU A 11 41.29 3.48 24.06
N VAL A 12 42.22 2.61 23.67
CA VAL A 12 42.21 1.97 22.34
C VAL A 12 40.95 1.11 22.16
N LEU A 13 40.59 0.29 23.16
CA LEU A 13 39.37 -0.52 23.11
C LEU A 13 38.10 0.33 22.98
N LEU A 14 38.02 1.44 23.70
CA LEU A 14 36.90 2.37 23.62
C LEU A 14 36.76 2.97 22.21
N THR A 15 37.86 3.38 21.57
CA THR A 15 37.82 3.94 20.20
C THR A 15 37.36 2.93 19.14
N ILE A 16 37.69 1.64 19.31
CA ILE A 16 37.29 0.58 18.37
C ILE A 16 35.80 0.24 18.55
N HIS A 17 35.28 0.31 19.78
CA HIS A 17 33.88 0.01 20.06
C HIS A 17 32.92 1.19 19.81
N THR A 18 33.41 2.43 19.75
CA THR A 18 32.57 3.58 19.37
C THR A 18 32.17 3.56 17.89
N ASP A 19 32.96 2.95 17.03
CA ASP A 19 32.62 2.76 15.60
C ASP A 19 31.52 1.69 15.41
N ALA A 20 31.26 0.89 16.44
CA ALA A 20 30.20 -0.11 16.46
C ALA A 20 28.84 0.42 16.95
N ASN A 21 28.75 1.69 17.38
CA ASN A 21 27.46 2.37 17.49
C ASN A 21 27.20 3.04 16.14
N PRO A 22 26.37 2.46 15.25
CA PRO A 22 26.05 3.13 14.01
C PRO A 22 25.14 4.30 14.37
N VAL A 23 25.74 5.44 14.70
CA VAL A 23 25.12 6.73 14.42
C VAL A 23 24.83 6.67 12.93
N ILE A 24 23.60 6.27 12.61
CA ILE A 24 23.18 5.93 11.26
C ILE A 24 23.64 7.06 10.36
N LYS A 25 24.55 6.76 9.43
CA LYS A 25 25.08 7.77 8.50
C LYS A 25 23.89 8.51 7.90
N GLU A 26 23.98 9.83 7.85
CA GLU A 26 22.88 10.70 7.46
C GLU A 26 22.24 10.28 6.12
N SER A 27 23.05 9.74 5.20
CA SER A 27 22.60 9.16 3.93
C SER A 27 21.62 7.99 4.11
N LEU A 28 21.94 7.06 5.02
CA LEU A 28 21.14 5.88 5.32
C LEU A 28 19.88 6.26 6.09
N ALA A 29 19.98 7.22 7.03
CA ALA A 29 18.82 7.76 7.73
C ALA A 29 17.84 8.44 6.75
N LYS A 30 18.36 9.25 5.83
CA LYS A 30 17.55 9.88 4.76
C LYS A 30 16.95 8.86 3.80
N GLN A 31 17.66 7.78 3.49
CA GLN A 31 17.17 6.69 2.65
C GLN A 31 16.02 5.93 3.34
N LEU A 32 16.13 5.65 4.63
CA LEU A 32 15.07 5.03 5.43
C LEU A 32 13.84 5.94 5.55
N LEU A 33 14.04 7.25 5.73
CA LEU A 33 12.94 8.21 5.77
C LEU A 33 12.25 8.35 4.40
N ARG A 34 12.99 8.24 3.29
CA ARG A 34 12.41 8.22 1.93
C ARG A 34 11.63 6.94 1.64
N SER A 35 12.11 5.77 2.08
CA SER A 35 11.37 4.52 1.89
C SER A 35 10.12 4.43 2.76
N LYS A 36 10.13 5.10 3.93
CA LYS A 36 8.98 5.21 4.84
C LYS A 36 7.96 6.28 4.45
N ARG A 37 8.34 7.29 3.65
CA ARG A 37 7.35 8.18 3.01
C ARG A 37 6.57 7.35 2.01
N GLN A 38 5.41 6.89 2.44
CA GLN A 38 4.37 6.33 1.58
C GLN A 38 4.21 7.18 0.32
N LYS A 39 3.90 6.49 -0.78
CA LYS A 39 3.56 7.11 -2.07
C LYS A 39 2.62 8.30 -1.82
N PRO A 40 2.84 9.46 -2.47
CA PRO A 40 1.91 10.58 -2.34
C PRO A 40 0.51 10.12 -2.77
N GLY A 41 -0.43 10.16 -1.84
CA GLY A 41 -1.81 9.69 -1.98
C GLY A 41 -2.40 9.38 -0.61
N HIS A 42 -3.70 9.59 -0.42
CA HIS A 42 -4.38 9.16 0.81
C HIS A 42 -4.26 7.64 0.94
N PRO A 43 -4.16 7.05 2.15
CA PRO A 43 -4.09 5.60 2.31
C PRO A 43 -5.24 4.88 1.59
N ASP A 44 -6.38 5.56 1.48
CA ASP A 44 -7.61 5.04 0.86
C ASP A 44 -7.78 5.44 -0.61
N GLU A 45 -6.87 6.22 -1.21
CA GLU A 45 -6.93 6.61 -2.63
C GLU A 45 -7.12 5.39 -3.58
N PRO A 46 -6.34 4.30 -3.46
CA PRO A 46 -6.54 3.12 -4.32
C PRO A 46 -7.88 2.42 -4.07
N MET A 47 -8.38 2.46 -2.83
CA MET A 47 -9.68 1.88 -2.49
C MET A 47 -10.83 2.73 -3.04
N ARG A 48 -10.68 4.05 -3.04
CA ARG A 48 -11.64 5.00 -3.61
C ARG A 48 -11.75 4.87 -5.13
N GLU A 49 -10.61 4.80 -5.83
CA GLU A 49 -10.60 4.61 -7.29
C GLU A 49 -11.24 3.27 -7.69
N HIS A 50 -10.92 2.20 -6.95
CA HIS A 50 -11.54 0.90 -7.16
C HIS A 50 -13.06 0.94 -6.95
N MET A 51 -13.53 1.59 -5.88
CA MET A 51 -14.95 1.71 -5.58
C MET A 51 -15.70 2.48 -6.67
N LEU A 52 -15.13 3.59 -7.16
CA LEU A 52 -15.71 4.35 -8.28
C LEU A 52 -15.78 3.52 -9.57
N HIS A 53 -14.74 2.73 -9.85
CA HIS A 53 -14.75 1.81 -10.98
C HIS A 53 -15.83 0.74 -10.86
N MET A 54 -15.96 0.12 -9.69
CA MET A 54 -17.01 -0.87 -9.40
C MET A 54 -18.41 -0.27 -9.55
N GLN A 55 -18.63 0.96 -9.10
CA GLN A 55 -19.90 1.67 -9.25
C GLN A 55 -20.26 1.91 -10.74
N ALA A 56 -19.29 2.31 -11.55
CA ALA A 56 -19.50 2.50 -12.99
C ALA A 56 -19.77 1.20 -13.75
N LEU A 57 -19.26 0.07 -13.26
CA LEU A 57 -19.58 -1.26 -13.79
C LEU A 57 -21.00 -1.68 -13.41
N ASP A 58 -21.40 -1.45 -12.16
CA ASP A 58 -22.74 -1.79 -11.69
C ASP A 58 -23.82 -0.98 -12.41
N GLN A 59 -23.60 0.32 -12.63
CA GLN A 59 -24.49 1.16 -13.45
C GLN A 59 -24.66 0.60 -14.87
N ARG A 60 -23.55 0.25 -15.53
CA ARG A 60 -23.61 -0.36 -16.88
C ARG A 60 -24.30 -1.72 -16.89
N ALA A 61 -24.11 -2.53 -15.86
CA ALA A 61 -24.81 -3.81 -15.72
C ALA A 61 -26.32 -3.59 -15.57
N GLN A 62 -26.75 -2.58 -14.80
CA GLN A 62 -28.16 -2.23 -14.66
C GLN A 62 -28.75 -1.71 -15.97
N GLU A 63 -28.05 -0.82 -16.68
CA GLU A 63 -28.48 -0.30 -17.98
C GLU A 63 -28.65 -1.40 -19.02
N THR A 64 -27.63 -2.26 -19.19
CA THR A 64 -27.68 -3.38 -20.14
C THR A 64 -28.75 -4.40 -19.76
N ASN A 65 -28.98 -4.63 -18.47
CA ASN A 65 -30.05 -5.50 -18.00
C ASN A 65 -31.44 -4.91 -18.31
N MET A 66 -31.64 -3.60 -18.09
CA MET A 66 -32.88 -2.90 -18.46
C MET A 66 -33.12 -2.91 -19.97
N GLU A 67 -32.09 -2.69 -20.79
CA GLU A 67 -32.18 -2.77 -22.25
C GLU A 67 -32.57 -4.18 -22.71
N ASN A 68 -31.99 -5.21 -22.10
CA ASN A 68 -32.33 -6.60 -22.37
C ASN A 68 -33.79 -6.91 -21.98
N TRP A 69 -34.27 -6.37 -20.85
CA TRP A 69 -35.66 -6.52 -20.42
C TRP A 69 -36.67 -5.81 -21.31
N MET A 70 -36.31 -4.66 -21.89
CA MET A 70 -37.20 -3.90 -22.78
C MET A 70 -37.17 -4.38 -24.24
N ASN A 71 -36.33 -5.36 -24.57
CA ASN A 71 -36.23 -5.90 -25.92
C ASN A 71 -37.46 -6.77 -26.26
N PRO A 72 -38.27 -6.42 -27.28
CA PRO A 72 -39.46 -7.20 -27.66
C PRO A 72 -39.15 -8.61 -28.20
N HIS A 73 -37.89 -8.86 -28.57
CA HIS A 73 -37.41 -10.15 -29.06
C HIS A 73 -36.74 -11.00 -27.97
N CYS A 74 -36.74 -10.53 -26.72
CA CYS A 74 -36.15 -11.28 -25.63
C CYS A 74 -37.03 -12.49 -25.24
N PRO A 75 -36.45 -13.69 -25.06
CA PRO A 75 -37.19 -14.86 -24.60
C PRO A 75 -37.73 -14.62 -23.17
N PRO A 76 -38.79 -15.35 -22.73
CA PRO A 76 -39.50 -15.07 -21.47
C PRO A 76 -38.65 -15.19 -20.19
N ARG A 77 -37.42 -15.70 -20.29
CA ARG A 77 -36.42 -15.71 -19.21
C ARG A 77 -35.77 -14.34 -18.95
N CYS A 78 -35.99 -13.38 -19.84
CA CYS A 78 -35.47 -12.02 -19.79
C CYS A 78 -36.56 -11.01 -19.36
N ASP A 79 -37.78 -11.45 -19.04
CA ASP A 79 -38.77 -10.56 -18.41
C ASP A 79 -38.43 -10.43 -16.92
N ARG A 80 -38.28 -9.20 -16.43
CA ARG A 80 -38.02 -8.88 -15.03
C ARG A 80 -39.03 -9.51 -14.07
N ASN A 81 -40.26 -9.75 -14.52
CA ASN A 81 -41.33 -10.35 -13.72
C ASN A 81 -41.30 -11.89 -13.74
N HIS A 82 -40.57 -12.52 -14.66
CA HIS A 82 -40.48 -13.98 -14.83
C HIS A 82 -39.07 -14.56 -14.58
N GLY A 83 -38.04 -13.72 -14.49
CA GLY A 83 -36.68 -14.12 -14.14
C GLY A 83 -36.46 -14.13 -12.63
N HIS A 84 -36.19 -15.31 -12.05
CA HIS A 84 -35.66 -15.38 -10.68
C HIS A 84 -34.30 -14.66 -10.62
N PRO A 85 -34.06 -13.80 -9.61
CA PRO A 85 -32.72 -13.30 -9.38
C PRO A 85 -31.85 -14.48 -8.92
N VAL A 86 -30.79 -14.77 -9.67
CA VAL A 86 -29.67 -15.63 -9.24
C VAL A 86 -28.50 -14.73 -8.90
#